data_AF-A0A1C3XHS9-F1
#
_entry.id   AF-A0A1C3XHS9-F1
#
_cell.length_a   1.000
_cell.length_b   1.000
_cell.length_c   1.000
_cell.angle_alpha   90.00
_cell.angle_beta   90.00
_cell.angle_gamma   90.00
#
_symmetry.space_group_name_H-M   'P 1'
#
loop_
_entity.id
_entity.type
_entity.pdbx_description
1 polymer ?
#
loop_
_entity_poly.entity_id
_entity_poly.type
_entity_poly.pdbx_seq_one_letter_code
_entity_poly.pdbx_strand_id
1 'polypeptide(L)'
;MSQRQFYIEADFDRYLTRVEAGDKPIWKGVALLEDDLMGRTVMFALRSSGVLLSRFAREFGVPFEKYFPRELEILKETDLVFISNDGVLSLTSAGIINSGAVSLLFFSDQVLDRVAYNDSRIGTRRPTSWKSTITRQRDGTAQVRKCKLCFGEVGGPRQ
;
A
#
# COMPACT_ATOMS: atom_id res chain seq x y z
N MET A 1 -21.44 9.02 -1.93
CA MET A 1 -21.60 7.93 -2.93
C MET A 1 -20.53 6.88 -2.66
N SER A 2 -20.88 5.60 -2.49
CA SER A 2 -19.87 4.54 -2.29
C SER A 2 -19.11 4.31 -3.59
N GLN A 3 -17.80 4.54 -3.58
CA GLN A 3 -16.95 4.26 -4.74
C GLN A 3 -16.77 2.76 -4.91
N ARG A 4 -16.78 2.28 -6.17
CA ARG A 4 -16.63 0.85 -6.49
C ARG A 4 -15.40 0.63 -7.34
N GLN A 5 -14.66 -0.43 -7.04
CA GLN A 5 -13.63 -0.96 -7.92
C GLN A 5 -14.19 -2.13 -8.72
N PHE A 6 -13.99 -2.09 -10.03
CA PHE A 6 -14.38 -3.17 -10.93
C PHE A 6 -13.12 -3.89 -11.42
N TYR A 7 -13.17 -5.21 -11.40
CA TYR A 7 -12.17 -6.11 -11.94
C TYR A 7 -12.73 -6.72 -13.21
N ILE A 8 -11.95 -6.67 -14.28
CA ILE A 8 -12.31 -7.30 -15.55
C ILE A 8 -12.09 -8.82 -15.49
N GLU A 9 -12.68 -9.54 -16.44
CA GLU A 9 -12.35 -10.93 -16.69
C GLU A 9 -10.85 -11.07 -16.95
N ALA A 10 -10.18 -11.90 -16.15
CA ALA A 10 -8.74 -12.15 -16.27
C ALA A 10 -8.42 -13.22 -17.33
N ASP A 11 -9.42 -14.03 -17.69
CA ASP A 11 -9.35 -15.01 -18.76
C ASP A 11 -9.73 -14.35 -20.09
N PHE A 12 -8.86 -14.48 -21.09
CA PHE A 12 -9.00 -13.75 -22.35
C PHE A 12 -10.20 -14.24 -23.17
N ASP A 13 -10.47 -15.55 -23.19
CA ASP A 13 -11.58 -16.12 -23.95
C ASP A 13 -12.92 -15.66 -23.37
N ARG A 14 -13.05 -15.68 -22.04
CA ARG A 14 -14.22 -15.16 -21.33
C ARG A 14 -14.38 -13.65 -21.51
N TYR A 15 -13.27 -12.91 -21.51
CA TYR A 15 -13.28 -11.48 -21.79
C TYR A 15 -13.85 -11.21 -23.19
N LEU A 16 -13.30 -11.87 -24.21
CA LEU A 16 -13.68 -11.66 -25.60
C LEU A 16 -15.13 -12.06 -25.88
N THR A 17 -15.55 -13.23 -25.36
CA THR A 17 -16.94 -13.70 -25.48
C THR A 17 -17.94 -12.65 -25.01
N ARG A 18 -17.65 -11.98 -23.88
CA ARG A 18 -18.52 -10.92 -23.36
C ARG A 18 -18.49 -9.67 -24.23
N VAL A 19 -17.32 -9.25 -24.70
CA VAL A 19 -17.19 -8.09 -25.58
C VAL A 19 -17.94 -8.30 -26.90
N GLU A 20 -17.81 -9.48 -27.50
CA GLU A 20 -18.50 -9.85 -28.74
C GLU A 20 -20.03 -9.90 -28.56
N ALA A 21 -20.50 -10.28 -27.37
CA ALA A 21 -21.92 -10.21 -27.00
C ALA A 21 -22.42 -8.78 -26.69
N GLY A 22 -21.54 -7.77 -26.69
CA GLY A 22 -21.86 -6.38 -26.32
C GLY A 22 -21.93 -6.11 -24.82
N ASP A 23 -21.51 -7.08 -23.98
CA ASP A 23 -21.49 -6.96 -22.54
C ASP A 23 -20.21 -6.30 -22.02
N LYS A 24 -20.30 -5.68 -20.83
CA LYS A 24 -19.11 -5.24 -20.10
C LYS A 24 -18.38 -6.45 -19.52
N PRO A 25 -17.08 -6.66 -19.82
CA PRO A 25 -16.33 -7.84 -19.36
C PRO A 25 -15.87 -7.71 -17.90
N ILE A 26 -16.80 -7.37 -16.99
CA ILE A 26 -16.55 -7.18 -15.56
C ILE A 26 -16.76 -8.52 -14.84
N TRP A 27 -15.70 -9.06 -14.25
CA TRP A 27 -15.77 -10.25 -13.40
C TRP A 27 -16.36 -9.93 -12.02
N LYS A 28 -15.91 -8.83 -11.39
CA LYS A 28 -16.27 -8.51 -10.01
C LYS A 28 -16.32 -7.01 -9.76
N GLY A 29 -17.37 -6.55 -9.09
CA GLY A 29 -17.42 -5.23 -8.46
C GLY A 29 -17.24 -5.36 -6.94
N VAL A 30 -16.41 -4.49 -6.35
CA VAL A 30 -16.18 -4.41 -4.90
C VAL A 30 -16.46 -2.99 -4.44
N ALA A 31 -17.31 -2.83 -3.44
CA ALA A 31 -17.46 -1.55 -2.76
C ALA A 31 -16.18 -1.23 -1.99
N LEU A 32 -15.65 -0.04 -2.19
CA LEU A 32 -14.52 0.46 -1.42
C LEU A 32 -15.08 1.13 -0.17
N LEU A 33 -14.58 0.66 0.99
CA LEU A 33 -14.75 1.39 2.23
C LEU A 33 -13.96 2.70 2.14
N GLU A 34 -14.38 3.69 2.92
CA GLU A 34 -13.75 5.01 2.90
C GLU A 34 -12.26 4.91 3.28
N ASP A 35 -11.92 4.12 4.30
CA ASP A 35 -10.55 3.85 4.72
C ASP A 35 -9.68 3.27 3.59
N ASP A 36 -10.23 2.30 2.84
CA ASP A 36 -9.54 1.69 1.69
C ASP A 36 -9.34 2.70 0.56
N LEU A 37 -10.30 3.61 0.36
CA LEU A 37 -10.21 4.68 -0.62
C LEU A 37 -9.14 5.72 -0.23
N MET A 38 -9.09 6.10 1.04
CA MET A 38 -8.05 6.99 1.58
C MET A 38 -6.67 6.36 1.39
N GLY A 39 -6.49 5.12 1.84
CA GLY A 39 -5.21 4.41 1.72
C GLY A 39 -4.76 4.25 0.27
N ARG A 40 -5.69 3.93 -0.64
CA ARG A 40 -5.41 3.83 -2.09
C ARG A 40 -5.00 5.18 -2.69
N THR A 41 -5.66 6.27 -2.29
CA THR A 41 -5.35 7.62 -2.75
C THR A 41 -3.94 8.03 -2.34
N VAL A 42 -3.59 7.80 -1.08
CA VAL A 42 -2.25 8.05 -0.54
C VAL A 42 -1.19 7.21 -1.26
N MET A 43 -1.47 5.92 -1.43
CA MET A 43 -0.57 4.98 -2.10
C MET A 43 -0.22 5.42 -3.54
N PHE A 44 -1.23 5.80 -4.34
CA PHE A 44 -0.98 6.25 -5.72
C PHE A 44 -0.27 7.60 -5.77
N ALA A 45 -0.65 8.53 -4.89
CA ALA A 45 -0.04 9.84 -4.80
C ALA A 45 1.45 9.73 -4.43
N LEU A 46 1.80 8.99 -3.38
CA LEU A 46 3.20 8.80 -2.96
C LEU A 46 4.09 8.17 -4.04
N ARG A 47 3.55 7.26 -4.86
CA ARG A 47 4.29 6.62 -5.96
C ARG A 47 4.38 7.44 -7.25
N SER A 48 3.71 8.59 -7.30
CA SER A 48 3.67 9.43 -8.50
C SER A 48 4.22 10.83 -8.24
N SER A 49 3.48 11.64 -7.48
CA SER A 49 3.70 13.09 -7.36
C SER A 49 3.77 13.60 -5.91
N GLY A 50 3.60 12.73 -4.93
CA GLY A 50 3.45 13.10 -3.52
C GLY A 50 2.00 13.39 -3.14
N VAL A 51 1.74 13.43 -1.84
CA VAL A 51 0.41 13.70 -1.27
C VAL A 51 0.33 15.17 -0.87
N LEU A 52 -0.48 15.94 -1.56
CA LEU A 52 -0.81 17.30 -1.13
C LEU A 52 -1.78 17.24 0.06
N LEU A 53 -1.29 17.57 1.26
CA LEU A 53 -1.99 17.34 2.53
C LEU A 53 -3.31 18.14 2.61
N SER A 54 -3.32 19.36 2.07
CA SER A 54 -4.53 20.19 1.99
C SER A 54 -5.60 19.60 1.07
N ARG A 55 -5.20 18.96 -0.03
CA ARG A 55 -6.13 18.26 -0.92
C ARG A 55 -6.72 17.04 -0.22
N PHE A 56 -5.89 16.24 0.45
CA PHE A 56 -6.36 15.08 1.23
C PHE A 56 -7.41 15.51 2.26
N ALA A 57 -7.10 16.55 3.05
CA ALA A 57 -8.00 17.06 4.07
C ALA A 57 -9.34 17.56 3.51
N ARG A 58 -9.32 18.22 2.35
CA ARG A 58 -10.54 18.66 1.66
C ARG A 58 -11.36 17.50 1.10
N GLU A 59 -10.69 16.48 0.56
CA GLU A 59 -11.33 15.34 -0.09
C GLU A 59 -12.04 14.41 0.92
N PHE A 60 -11.42 14.20 2.09
CA PHE A 60 -11.88 13.25 3.10
C PHE A 60 -12.42 13.90 4.38
N GLY A 61 -12.40 15.24 4.47
CA GLY A 61 -12.90 15.97 5.63
C GLY A 61 -12.06 15.82 6.91
N VAL A 62 -10.88 15.19 6.82
CA VAL A 62 -9.97 14.95 7.96
C VAL A 62 -8.51 15.23 7.58
N PRO A 63 -7.73 15.96 8.40
CA PRO A 63 -6.31 16.16 8.15
C PRO A 63 -5.54 14.84 8.09
N PHE A 64 -4.59 14.73 7.17
CA PHE A 64 -3.79 13.52 6.96
C PHE A 64 -3.10 13.06 8.25
N GLU A 65 -2.51 13.99 8.98
CA GLU A 65 -1.76 13.73 10.22
C GLU A 65 -2.66 13.28 11.37
N LYS A 66 -3.96 13.60 11.32
CA LYS A 66 -4.93 13.13 12.31
C LYS A 66 -5.45 11.74 11.98
N TYR A 67 -5.53 11.39 10.70
CA TYR A 67 -6.08 10.12 10.26
C TYR A 67 -5.00 9.02 10.18
N PHE A 68 -3.79 9.34 9.72
CA PHE A 68 -2.63 8.44 9.66
C PHE A 68 -1.47 8.87 10.59
N PRO A 69 -1.72 9.13 11.90
CA PRO A 69 -0.69 9.66 12.79
C PRO A 69 0.48 8.69 12.94
N ARG A 70 0.16 7.41 13.12
CA ARG A 70 1.12 6.34 13.37
C ARG A 70 1.97 6.04 12.14
N GLU A 71 1.34 5.96 10.97
CA GLU A 71 2.02 5.68 9.71
C GLU A 71 2.97 6.82 9.36
N LEU A 72 2.55 8.07 9.58
CA LEU A 72 3.39 9.24 9.35
C LEU A 72 4.59 9.29 10.31
N GLU A 73 4.40 8.95 11.59
CA GLU A 73 5.47 8.86 12.58
C GLU A 73 6.53 7.84 12.16
N ILE A 74 6.12 6.60 11.87
CA ILE A 74 7.02 5.53 11.41
C ILE A 74 7.83 5.98 10.19
N LEU A 75 7.18 6.61 9.21
CA LEU A 75 7.84 7.03 7.98
C LEU A 75 8.82 8.18 8.18
N LYS A 76 8.56 9.09 9.12
CA LYS A 76 9.47 10.18 9.50
C LYS A 76 10.68 9.66 10.27
N GLU A 77 10.46 8.79 11.26
CA GLU A 77 11.53 8.20 12.07
C GLU A 77 12.50 7.37 11.23
N THR A 78 12.01 6.78 10.14
CA THR A 78 12.81 5.95 9.23
C THR A 78 13.35 6.72 8.02
N ASP A 79 13.17 8.04 7.97
CA ASP A 79 13.62 8.92 6.88
C ASP A 79 13.14 8.45 5.48
N LEU A 80 11.93 7.87 5.41
CA LEU A 80 11.34 7.39 4.18
C LEU A 80 10.45 8.43 3.49
N VAL A 81 10.08 9.48 4.22
CA VAL A 81 9.28 10.59 3.70
C VAL A 81 9.80 11.93 4.19
N PHE A 82 9.51 12.98 3.44
CA PHE A 82 9.65 14.36 3.87
C PHE A 82 8.40 15.16 3.50
N ILE A 83 8.16 16.26 4.19
CA ILE A 83 7.09 17.21 3.86
C ILE A 83 7.78 18.50 3.43
N SER A 84 7.52 18.95 2.21
CA SER A 84 8.01 20.23 1.69
C SER A 84 7.23 21.41 2.27
N ASN A 85 7.78 22.62 2.12
CA ASN A 85 7.18 23.84 2.66
C ASN A 85 5.81 24.18 2.08
N ASP A 86 5.48 23.67 0.89
CA ASP A 86 4.18 23.78 0.23
C ASP A 86 3.16 22.70 0.69
N GLY A 87 3.54 21.86 1.66
CA GLY A 87 2.66 20.86 2.27
C GLY A 87 2.46 19.61 1.42
N VAL A 88 3.46 19.24 0.61
CA VAL A 88 3.47 17.97 -0.13
C VAL A 88 4.30 16.94 0.63
N LEU A 89 3.67 15.84 1.03
CA LEU A 89 4.35 14.66 1.57
C LEU A 89 4.90 13.82 0.41
N SER A 90 6.23 13.67 0.37
CA SER A 90 6.93 12.97 -0.72
C SER A 90 7.86 11.88 -0.17
N LEU A 91 8.16 10.88 -0.99
CA LEU A 91 9.15 9.85 -0.67
C LEU A 91 10.57 10.44 -0.78
N THR A 92 11.44 10.08 0.15
CA THR A 92 12.89 10.27 -0.01
C THR A 92 13.45 9.26 -1.03
N SER A 93 14.73 9.34 -1.38
CA SER A 93 15.38 8.31 -2.20
C SER A 93 15.26 6.91 -1.59
N ALA A 94 15.42 6.79 -0.25
CA ALA A 94 15.20 5.55 0.48
C ALA A 94 13.73 5.12 0.45
N GLY A 95 12.81 6.07 0.57
CA GLY A 95 11.37 5.86 0.43
C GLY A 95 10.96 5.31 -0.94
N ILE A 96 11.56 5.81 -2.03
CA ILE A 96 11.28 5.34 -3.39
C ILE A 96 11.67 3.87 -3.55
N ILE A 97 12.88 3.50 -3.11
CA ILE A 97 13.36 2.11 -3.13
C ILE A 97 12.42 1.21 -2.30
N ASN A 98 11.91 1.72 -1.17
CA ASN A 98 11.02 1.00 -0.27
C ASN A 98 9.53 1.26 -0.51
N SER A 99 9.15 1.82 -1.67
CA SER A 99 7.79 2.31 -1.91
C SER A 99 6.72 1.22 -1.74
N GLY A 100 7.07 -0.04 -2.02
CA GLY A 100 6.31 -1.25 -1.68
C GLY A 100 5.86 -1.27 -0.22
N ALA A 101 6.82 -1.29 0.69
CA ALA A 101 6.61 -1.35 2.13
C ALA A 101 5.90 -0.10 2.65
N VAL A 102 6.30 1.09 2.19
CA VAL A 102 5.65 2.35 2.58
C VAL A 102 4.14 2.31 2.30
N SER A 103 3.75 1.81 1.14
CA SER A 103 2.33 1.80 0.78
C SER A 103 1.49 0.78 1.55
N LEU A 104 2.10 -0.32 2.00
CA LEU A 104 1.40 -1.32 2.79
C LEU A 104 0.97 -0.77 4.17
N LEU A 105 1.62 0.28 4.66
CA LEU A 105 1.25 0.93 5.93
C LEU A 105 -0.15 1.56 5.89
N PHE A 106 -0.64 1.95 4.70
CA PHE A 106 -1.90 2.69 4.56
C PHE A 106 -3.12 1.81 4.25
N PHE A 107 -2.95 0.48 4.16
CA PHE A 107 -4.06 -0.43 3.83
C PHE A 107 -4.69 -1.04 5.08
N SER A 108 -6.01 -1.28 5.01
CA SER A 108 -6.75 -1.98 6.05
C SER A 108 -6.29 -3.44 6.19
N ASP A 109 -6.51 -4.03 7.37
CA ASP A 109 -6.20 -5.45 7.62
C ASP A 109 -6.89 -6.36 6.61
N GLN A 110 -8.13 -6.06 6.20
CA GLN A 110 -8.85 -6.85 5.20
C GLN A 110 -8.13 -6.84 3.84
N VAL A 111 -7.57 -5.71 3.43
CA VAL A 111 -6.79 -5.62 2.19
C VAL A 111 -5.47 -6.38 2.35
N LEU A 112 -4.78 -6.25 3.49
CA LEU A 112 -3.53 -6.95 3.78
C LEU A 112 -3.71 -8.48 3.80
N ASP A 113 -4.79 -8.97 4.40
CA ASP A 113 -5.14 -10.40 4.42
C ASP A 113 -5.37 -10.94 3.00
N ARG A 114 -6.05 -10.16 2.14
CA ARG A 114 -6.26 -10.54 0.73
C ARG A 114 -4.94 -10.56 -0.05
N VAL A 115 -4.04 -9.60 0.19
CA VAL A 115 -2.70 -9.61 -0.40
C VAL A 115 -1.95 -10.85 0.03
N ALA A 116 -1.91 -11.16 1.34
CA ALA A 116 -1.26 -12.36 1.86
C ALA A 116 -1.85 -13.66 1.28
N TYR A 117 -3.18 -13.74 1.18
CA TYR A 117 -3.87 -14.88 0.57
C TYR A 117 -3.47 -15.04 -0.91
N ASN A 118 -3.52 -13.97 -1.70
CA ASN A 118 -3.13 -14.02 -3.12
C ASN A 118 -1.65 -14.38 -3.28
N ASP A 119 -0.79 -13.81 -2.46
CA ASP A 119 0.64 -14.08 -2.43
C ASP A 119 0.96 -15.56 -2.16
N SER A 120 0.19 -16.20 -1.28
CA SER A 120 0.34 -17.63 -0.96
C SER A 120 -0.04 -18.55 -2.12
N ARG A 121 -0.89 -18.08 -3.04
CA ARG A 121 -1.31 -18.82 -4.24
C ARG A 121 -0.30 -18.74 -5.38
N ILE A 122 0.59 -17.75 -5.35
CA ILE A 122 1.72 -17.64 -6.27
C ILE A 122 2.82 -18.58 -5.76
N GLY A 123 2.57 -19.88 -5.88
CA GLY A 123 3.57 -20.90 -5.63
C GLY A 123 4.61 -20.87 -6.74
N THR A 124 5.89 -20.76 -6.36
CA THR A 124 7.11 -20.87 -7.18
C THR A 124 7.68 -19.56 -7.79
N ARG A 125 8.98 -19.34 -7.53
CA ARG A 125 9.87 -18.22 -7.93
C ARG A 125 9.89 -16.95 -7.06
N ARG A 126 9.78 -17.07 -5.74
CA ARG A 126 10.47 -16.10 -4.87
C ARG A 126 11.86 -16.65 -4.51
N PRO A 127 12.95 -15.88 -4.65
CA PRO A 127 14.19 -16.21 -3.97
C PRO A 127 13.89 -16.37 -2.48
N THR A 128 14.52 -17.33 -1.81
CA THR A 128 14.31 -17.67 -0.39
C THR A 128 14.47 -16.50 0.59
N SER A 129 15.01 -15.36 0.12
CA SER A 129 15.12 -14.09 0.85
C SER A 129 13.82 -13.28 0.93
N TRP A 130 12.82 -13.56 0.09
CA TRP A 130 11.56 -12.79 -0.01
C TRP A 130 10.38 -13.48 0.69
N LYS A 131 10.49 -13.65 2.02
CA LYS A 131 9.34 -14.03 2.88
C LYS A 131 8.89 -12.80 3.66
N SER A 132 7.80 -12.17 3.23
CA SER A 132 7.10 -11.15 4.01
C SER A 132 6.09 -11.85 4.92
N THR A 133 6.39 -11.98 6.21
CA THR A 133 5.38 -12.36 7.20
C THR A 133 4.84 -11.06 7.79
N ILE A 134 3.67 -10.60 7.32
CA ILE A 134 2.94 -9.52 7.99
C ILE A 134 2.07 -10.19 9.06
N THR A 135 2.51 -10.14 10.32
CA THR A 135 1.67 -10.52 11.45
C THR A 135 1.49 -9.30 12.34
N ARG A 136 0.25 -8.81 12.44
CA ARG A 136 -0.15 -7.78 13.42
C ARG A 136 -0.39 -8.49 14.76
N GLN A 137 0.40 -8.21 15.80
CA GLN A 137 0.15 -8.75 17.15
C GLN A 137 -1.11 -8.10 17.76
N ARG A 138 -1.88 -8.90 18.52
CA ARG A 138 -3.16 -8.52 19.14
C ARG A 138 -3.04 -7.60 20.37
N ASP A 139 -1.85 -7.17 20.75
CA ASP A 139 -1.59 -6.42 22.00
C ASP A 139 -1.33 -4.91 21.78
N GLY A 140 -1.53 -4.39 20.56
CA GLY A 140 -1.37 -2.95 20.30
C GLY A 140 0.08 -2.46 20.27
N THR A 141 1.05 -3.33 20.56
CA THR A 141 2.48 -3.07 20.30
C THR A 141 2.86 -3.66 18.95
N ALA A 142 3.04 -2.78 17.95
CA ALA A 142 3.60 -3.19 16.68
C ALA A 142 5.12 -3.33 16.82
N GLN A 143 5.59 -4.50 17.24
CA GLN A 143 6.97 -4.88 16.95
C GLN A 143 7.06 -5.22 15.46
N VAL A 144 7.74 -4.38 14.68
CA VAL A 144 8.29 -4.79 13.39
C VAL A 144 9.31 -5.87 13.68
N ARG A 145 8.88 -7.15 13.73
CA ARG A 145 9.81 -8.27 13.75
C ARG A 145 10.52 -8.26 12.41
N LYS A 146 11.72 -7.66 12.41
CA LYS A 146 12.75 -7.66 11.38
C LYS A 146 12.25 -8.27 10.07
N CYS A 147 11.66 -7.44 9.21
CA CYS A 147 11.67 -7.76 7.81
C CYS A 147 13.15 -7.80 7.41
N LYS A 148 13.71 -9.00 7.21
CA LYS A 148 15.13 -9.23 6.86
C LYS A 148 15.51 -8.60 5.50
N LEU A 149 14.58 -7.85 4.90
CA LEU A 149 14.66 -7.16 3.61
C LEU A 149 14.78 -5.63 3.73
N CYS A 150 14.44 -5.02 4.88
CA CYS A 150 14.45 -3.54 5.02
C CYS A 150 15.77 -2.98 5.54
N PHE A 151 16.60 -3.82 6.17
CA PHE A 151 17.94 -3.44 6.63
C PHE A 151 18.94 -4.41 6.01
N GLY A 152 19.69 -3.95 5.01
CA GLY A 152 20.95 -4.59 4.70
C GLY A 152 21.80 -4.58 5.97
N GLU A 153 22.37 -5.73 6.33
CA GLU A 153 23.39 -5.77 7.38
C GLU A 153 24.52 -4.83 6.93
N VAL A 154 24.60 -3.64 7.54
CA VAL A 154 25.80 -2.83 7.49
C VAL A 154 26.83 -3.64 8.27
N GLY A 155 27.69 -4.36 7.53
CA GLY A 155 28.82 -5.05 8.09
C GLY A 155 29.60 -4.09 8.99
N GLY A 156 29.76 -4.48 10.25
CA GLY A 156 30.59 -3.74 11.20
C GLY A 156 32.02 -3.57 10.67
N PRO A 157 32.77 -2.61 11.22
CA PRO A 157 34.14 -2.36 10.79
C PRO A 157 34.97 -3.63 10.95
N ARG A 158 35.62 -4.06 9.87
CA ARG A 158 36.65 -5.10 9.94
C ARG A 158 37.79 -4.56 10.78
N GLN A 159 38.06 -5.24 11.90
CA GLN A 159 39.35 -5.16 12.59
C GLN A 159 40.41 -5.87 11.74
#